data_AF-A0A1Y5I9I2-F1
#
_entry.id   AF-A0A1Y5I9I2-F1
#
_cell.length_a   1.000
_cell.length_b   1.000
_cell.length_c   1.000
_cell.angle_alpha   90.00
_cell.angle_beta   90.00
_cell.angle_gamma   90.00
#
_symmetry.space_group_name_H-M   'P 1'
#
loop_
_entity.id
_entity.type
_entity.pdbx_description
1 polymer ?
#
loop_
_entity_poly.entity_id
_entity_poly.type
_entity_poly.pdbx_seq_one_letter_code
_entity_poly.pdbx_strand_id
1 'polypeptide(L)'
;MGVSERVYANAALVSLARRAKALAERGFDPTWIAVWDDFWDALKALGARVRDRAFTGLVMNYDVLAWVVDPTTDEKTSAFGPHRDRQPEDTKGSFRGEDGQARYVTAWVPLFHDATTRNSCLYCVPRECDPGYFEGDDDDGDDPMRVALSSKEKYQHVTALPVKAGECVLFTHRLIHWGSVGQGEEGEPRVNFSVGFSDDFEPPYLKDSPEYPTHEERVALVAGQLICYHERFPSSAKDLSTLKKLFDAAKGSFDPNYVKKVTKEFASAAFEVESDEDDAIDDALDAMIENVDDFDDDFDSFEDGVPGDEFGRAEASQSDDDDDGKDTVAKRRRES
;
A
#
# COMPACT_ATOMS: atom_id res chain seq x y z
N MET A 1 -4.46 21.71 -8.94
CA MET A 1 -3.20 21.19 -8.41
C MET A 1 -2.40 22.34 -7.83
N GLY A 2 -2.17 22.35 -6.51
CA GLY A 2 -1.27 23.30 -5.86
C GLY A 2 0.08 22.62 -5.59
N VAL A 3 1.18 23.24 -5.99
CA VAL A 3 2.53 22.78 -5.64
C VAL A 3 2.79 23.18 -4.19
N SER A 4 3.06 22.20 -3.32
CA SER A 4 3.19 22.35 -1.86
C SER A 4 4.64 22.64 -1.45
N GLU A 5 4.85 23.58 -0.53
CA GLU A 5 6.15 23.83 0.10
C GLU A 5 6.57 22.66 1.01
N ARG A 6 7.88 22.40 1.12
CA ARG A 6 8.49 21.30 1.91
C ARG A 6 7.79 21.06 3.25
N VAL A 7 7.43 19.80 3.51
CA VAL A 7 6.67 19.36 4.67
C VAL A 7 7.55 19.23 5.93
N TYR A 8 8.84 18.92 5.80
CA TYR A 8 9.74 18.65 6.94
C TYR A 8 11.18 19.18 6.80
N ALA A 9 11.88 19.25 7.93
CA ALA A 9 13.32 19.46 7.97
C ALA A 9 14.04 18.26 7.34
N ASN A 10 14.89 18.55 6.34
CA ASN A 10 15.52 17.56 5.45
C ASN A 10 16.22 16.39 6.19
N ALA A 11 16.80 16.65 7.37
CA ALA A 11 17.53 15.62 8.13
C ALA A 11 16.65 14.48 8.68
N ALA A 12 15.41 14.77 9.11
CA ALA A 12 14.52 13.75 9.67
C ALA A 12 13.99 12.80 8.59
N LEU A 13 13.58 13.35 7.44
CA LEU A 13 13.13 12.54 6.29
C LEU A 13 14.24 11.63 5.77
N VAL A 14 15.48 12.15 5.68
CA VAL A 14 16.64 11.36 5.29
C VAL A 14 16.92 10.23 6.28
N SER A 15 16.72 10.47 7.59
CA SER A 15 16.87 9.43 8.62
C SER A 15 15.83 8.31 8.46
N LEU A 16 14.55 8.68 8.31
CA LEU A 16 13.47 7.71 8.06
C LEU A 16 13.74 6.88 6.82
N ALA A 17 14.14 7.50 5.71
CA ALA A 17 14.42 6.79 4.48
C ALA A 17 15.60 5.82 4.59
N ARG A 18 16.67 6.20 5.31
CA ARG A 18 17.78 5.29 5.59
C ARG A 18 17.33 4.09 6.43
N ARG A 19 16.41 4.28 7.38
CA ARG A 19 15.84 3.17 8.16
C ARG A 19 14.99 2.25 7.30
N ALA A 20 14.10 2.80 6.47
CA ALA A 20 13.30 2.02 5.52
C ALA A 20 14.19 1.16 4.60
N LYS A 21 15.24 1.76 4.04
CA LYS A 21 16.21 1.02 3.22
C LYS A 21 16.92 -0.08 4.02
N ALA A 22 17.37 0.24 5.23
CA ALA A 22 18.06 -0.71 6.09
C ALA A 22 17.17 -1.88 6.57
N LEU A 23 15.86 -1.65 6.69
CA LEU A 23 14.85 -2.70 6.93
C LEU A 23 14.72 -3.60 5.71
N ALA A 24 14.52 -3.02 4.53
CA ALA A 24 14.40 -3.76 3.27
C ALA A 24 15.64 -4.62 2.98
N GLU A 25 16.85 -4.07 3.17
CA GLU A 25 18.13 -4.79 3.03
C GLU A 25 18.28 -5.97 4.01
N ARG A 26 17.48 -6.00 5.08
CA ARG A 26 17.44 -7.09 6.08
C ARG A 26 16.24 -8.02 5.90
N GLY A 27 15.45 -7.84 4.85
CA GLY A 27 14.26 -8.63 4.58
C GLY A 27 13.01 -8.21 5.37
N PHE A 28 13.04 -7.08 6.07
CA PHE A 28 11.85 -6.53 6.75
C PHE A 28 11.09 -5.57 5.84
N ASP A 29 9.78 -5.51 6.03
CA ASP A 29 8.95 -4.54 5.32
C ASP A 29 9.33 -3.08 5.70
N PRO A 30 9.43 -2.14 4.74
CA PRO A 30 9.76 -0.76 5.03
C PRO A 30 8.74 -0.06 5.94
N THR A 31 7.47 -0.50 5.97
CA THR A 31 6.39 0.07 6.79
C THR A 31 6.72 0.06 8.28
N TRP A 32 7.62 -0.83 8.71
CA TRP A 32 8.15 -0.83 10.08
C TRP A 32 8.77 0.51 10.50
N ILE A 33 9.11 1.44 9.59
CA ILE A 33 9.49 2.82 9.97
C ILE A 33 8.44 3.53 10.85
N ALA A 34 7.19 3.08 10.84
CA ALA A 34 6.12 3.64 11.65
C ALA A 34 6.25 3.36 13.16
N VAL A 35 7.24 2.56 13.62
CA VAL A 35 7.45 2.39 15.07
C VAL A 35 8.24 3.55 15.71
N TRP A 36 8.95 4.36 14.92
CA TRP A 36 9.79 5.46 15.41
C TRP A 36 9.05 6.78 15.54
N ASP A 37 9.41 7.58 16.54
CA ASP A 37 8.76 8.89 16.82
C ASP A 37 8.88 9.88 15.67
N ASP A 38 10.00 9.88 14.93
CA ASP A 38 10.21 10.81 13.83
C ASP A 38 9.27 10.55 12.64
N PHE A 39 8.70 9.34 12.53
CA PHE A 39 7.60 9.05 11.60
C PHE A 39 6.29 9.70 12.05
N TRP A 40 5.97 9.65 13.34
CA TRP A 40 4.77 10.29 13.87
C TRP A 40 4.86 11.81 13.87
N ASP A 41 6.06 12.34 14.10
CA ASP A 41 6.34 13.74 13.81
C ASP A 41 6.05 14.06 12.34
N ALA A 42 6.41 13.16 11.41
CA ALA A 42 6.18 13.23 9.96
C ALA A 42 4.69 13.16 9.55
N LEU A 43 3.87 12.44 10.32
CA LEU A 43 2.45 12.32 10.12
C LEU A 43 1.67 13.51 10.71
N LYS A 44 2.06 13.99 11.88
CA LYS A 44 1.41 15.11 12.56
C LYS A 44 1.41 16.40 11.75
N ALA A 45 2.56 16.83 11.22
CA ALA A 45 2.61 18.06 10.43
C ALA A 45 2.04 17.89 9.00
N LEU A 46 2.05 16.67 8.44
CA LEU A 46 1.28 16.37 7.23
C LEU A 46 -0.23 16.52 7.49
N GLY A 47 -0.74 15.90 8.54
CA GLY A 47 -2.16 15.93 8.90
C GLY A 47 -2.67 17.35 9.19
N ALA A 48 -1.86 18.20 9.84
CA ALA A 48 -2.19 19.62 9.99
C ALA A 48 -2.39 20.32 8.63
N ARG A 49 -1.53 20.05 7.65
CA ARG A 49 -1.62 20.66 6.31
C ARG A 49 -2.79 20.13 5.49
N VAL A 50 -3.09 18.83 5.56
CA VAL A 50 -4.21 18.22 4.82
C VAL A 50 -5.53 18.82 5.30
N ARG A 51 -5.73 18.91 6.63
CA ARG A 51 -6.92 19.52 7.24
C ARG A 51 -7.10 20.99 6.86
N ASP A 52 -6.01 21.75 6.84
CA ASP A 52 -6.08 23.20 6.66
C ASP A 52 -6.25 23.64 5.19
N ARG A 53 -5.87 22.79 4.21
CA ARG A 53 -5.63 23.26 2.82
C ARG A 53 -6.34 22.52 1.71
N ALA A 54 -6.77 21.27 1.90
CA ALA A 54 -7.23 20.45 0.77
C ALA A 54 -8.60 19.82 0.99
N PHE A 55 -8.83 19.18 2.13
CA PHE A 55 -10.06 18.42 2.39
C PHE A 55 -10.52 18.65 3.83
N THR A 56 -11.45 19.60 4.01
CA THR A 56 -12.00 19.93 5.32
C THR A 56 -12.71 18.72 5.93
N GLY A 57 -12.50 18.48 7.21
CA GLY A 57 -13.21 17.43 7.96
C GLY A 57 -12.64 16.02 7.84
N LEU A 58 -11.60 15.81 7.03
CA LEU A 58 -10.88 14.53 7.03
C LEU A 58 -9.84 14.47 8.16
N VAL A 59 -9.76 13.31 8.80
CA VAL A 59 -8.77 13.00 9.84
C VAL A 59 -7.92 11.82 9.39
N MET A 60 -6.73 11.65 9.97
CA MET A 60 -5.86 10.53 9.64
C MET A 60 -6.54 9.22 10.06
N ASN A 61 -6.69 8.28 9.11
CA ASN A 61 -7.33 7.00 9.42
C ASN A 61 -6.33 5.94 9.93
N TYR A 62 -5.02 6.24 9.86
CA TYR A 62 -3.90 5.35 10.22
C TYR A 62 -3.65 4.18 9.25
N ASP A 63 -4.22 4.21 8.05
CA ASP A 63 -3.79 3.37 6.93
C ASP A 63 -2.44 3.88 6.44
N VAL A 64 -1.36 3.18 6.81
CA VAL A 64 0.01 3.64 6.65
C VAL A 64 0.87 2.53 6.09
N LEU A 65 1.48 2.80 4.94
CA LEU A 65 2.37 1.87 4.26
C LEU A 65 3.60 2.62 3.74
N ALA A 66 4.73 1.93 3.66
CA ALA A 66 5.95 2.49 3.11
C ALA A 66 6.62 1.54 2.12
N TRP A 67 7.28 2.14 1.12
CA TRP A 67 7.95 1.39 0.07
C TRP A 67 9.37 1.90 -0.15
N VAL A 68 10.25 0.95 -0.49
CA VAL A 68 11.58 1.22 -1.04
C VAL A 68 11.57 0.67 -2.46
N VAL A 69 11.58 1.58 -3.44
CA VAL A 69 11.64 1.20 -4.85
C VAL A 69 13.05 1.45 -5.35
N ASP A 70 13.80 0.38 -5.59
CA ASP A 70 15.13 0.47 -6.20
C ASP A 70 15.00 0.42 -7.72
N PRO A 71 15.31 1.52 -8.42
CA PRO A 71 15.00 1.61 -9.83
C PRO A 71 15.93 0.78 -10.74
N THR A 72 16.88 0.04 -10.16
CA THR A 72 17.79 -0.86 -10.89
C THR A 72 17.48 -2.34 -10.71
N THR A 73 16.78 -2.71 -9.63
CA THR A 73 16.45 -4.11 -9.32
C THR A 73 14.95 -4.40 -9.33
N ASP A 74 14.11 -3.38 -9.53
CA ASP A 74 12.65 -3.49 -9.56
C ASP A 74 12.16 -4.04 -10.91
N GLU A 75 12.47 -5.30 -11.23
CA GLU A 75 12.15 -5.94 -12.52
C GLU A 75 10.65 -6.23 -12.71
N LYS A 76 9.93 -6.42 -11.60
CA LYS A 76 8.46 -6.45 -11.48
C LYS A 76 8.13 -5.39 -10.43
N THR A 77 7.20 -4.49 -10.70
CA THR A 77 6.99 -3.33 -9.81
C THR A 77 6.73 -3.77 -8.38
N SER A 78 7.59 -3.37 -7.45
CA SER A 78 7.32 -3.42 -6.00
C SER A 78 6.19 -2.48 -5.57
N ALA A 79 5.69 -1.65 -6.50
CA ALA A 79 4.52 -0.80 -6.36
C ALA A 79 3.28 -1.45 -7.00
N PHE A 80 2.10 -1.05 -6.52
CA PHE A 80 0.82 -1.49 -7.07
C PHE A 80 0.70 -1.21 -8.58
N GLY A 81 0.12 -2.18 -9.29
CA GLY A 81 -0.45 -1.95 -10.62
C GLY A 81 -1.58 -0.91 -10.61
N PRO A 82 -2.14 -0.55 -11.76
CA PRO A 82 -3.27 0.38 -11.85
C PRO A 82 -4.45 -0.06 -10.99
N HIS A 83 -4.85 0.78 -10.04
CA HIS A 83 -5.95 0.51 -9.11
C HIS A 83 -6.60 1.81 -8.61
N ARG A 84 -7.72 1.65 -7.90
CA ARG A 84 -8.33 2.66 -7.03
C ARG A 84 -8.07 2.21 -5.59
N ASP A 85 -7.87 3.15 -4.64
CA ASP A 85 -7.65 2.76 -3.23
C ASP A 85 -8.91 2.09 -2.64
N ARG A 86 -10.10 2.56 -3.02
CA ARG A 86 -11.39 2.04 -2.53
C ARG A 86 -12.45 1.97 -3.61
N GLN A 87 -13.25 0.91 -3.60
CA GLN A 87 -14.39 0.70 -4.51
C GLN A 87 -15.66 0.33 -3.73
N PRO A 88 -16.26 1.28 -2.99
CA PRO A 88 -17.49 0.98 -2.25
C PRO A 88 -18.66 0.77 -3.20
N GLU A 89 -19.59 -0.12 -2.82
CA GLU A 89 -20.84 -0.37 -3.54
C GLU A 89 -21.60 0.95 -3.80
N ASP A 90 -21.78 1.79 -2.77
CA ASP A 90 -22.28 3.14 -2.93
C ASP A 90 -21.14 4.12 -3.28
N THR A 91 -20.71 4.05 -4.54
CA THR A 91 -19.67 4.96 -5.05
C THR A 91 -20.09 6.43 -4.92
N LYS A 92 -21.36 6.78 -5.08
CA LYS A 92 -21.80 8.19 -4.97
C LYS A 92 -21.78 8.66 -3.51
N GLY A 93 -22.18 7.81 -2.57
CA GLY A 93 -22.13 8.08 -1.13
C GLY A 93 -20.73 8.18 -0.54
N SER A 94 -19.70 7.75 -1.28
CA SER A 94 -18.28 7.95 -0.94
C SER A 94 -17.76 9.39 -1.18
N PHE A 95 -18.63 10.27 -1.71
CA PHE A 95 -18.40 11.70 -1.87
C PHE A 95 -19.39 12.52 -1.02
N ARG A 96 -18.94 13.68 -0.55
CA ARG A 96 -19.72 14.60 0.29
C ARG A 96 -20.44 15.64 -0.54
N GLY A 97 -21.66 15.94 -0.09
CA GLY A 97 -22.39 17.16 -0.44
C GLY A 97 -22.62 17.36 -1.93
N GLU A 98 -22.99 18.58 -2.30
CA GLU A 98 -23.19 18.98 -3.69
C GLU A 98 -21.87 19.31 -4.41
N ASP A 99 -20.78 19.54 -3.66
CA ASP A 99 -19.47 19.88 -4.21
C ASP A 99 -18.62 18.65 -4.57
N GLY A 100 -19.06 17.44 -4.20
CA GLY A 100 -18.46 16.18 -4.59
C GLY A 100 -17.07 15.95 -4.01
N GLN A 101 -16.80 16.48 -2.81
CA GLN A 101 -15.52 16.24 -2.13
C GLN A 101 -15.41 14.79 -1.68
N ALA A 102 -14.29 14.13 -1.95
CA ALA A 102 -14.09 12.75 -1.51
C ALA A 102 -14.12 12.64 0.03
N ARG A 103 -14.71 11.55 0.52
CA ARG A 103 -14.71 11.18 1.94
C ARG A 103 -13.44 10.47 2.38
N TYR A 104 -12.66 9.97 1.43
CA TYR A 104 -11.34 9.37 1.65
C TYR A 104 -10.33 9.92 0.65
N VAL A 105 -9.15 10.30 1.16
CA VAL A 105 -7.99 10.73 0.37
C VAL A 105 -6.69 10.12 0.90
N THR A 106 -5.79 9.80 -0.01
CA THR A 106 -4.45 9.31 0.29
C THR A 106 -3.43 10.42 0.10
N ALA A 107 -2.54 10.57 1.07
CA ALA A 107 -1.36 11.40 0.96
C ALA A 107 -0.14 10.54 0.69
N TRP A 108 0.50 10.75 -0.46
CA TRP A 108 1.71 10.03 -0.87
C TRP A 108 2.93 10.95 -0.82
N VAL A 109 3.96 10.54 -0.09
CA VAL A 109 5.09 11.40 0.29
C VAL A 109 6.42 10.71 0.00
N PRO A 110 7.22 11.17 -0.98
CA PRO A 110 8.60 10.74 -1.12
C PRO A 110 9.45 11.28 0.04
N LEU A 111 10.11 10.39 0.76
CA LEU A 111 11.00 10.72 1.89
C LEU A 111 12.41 11.06 1.41
N PHE A 112 12.89 10.38 0.37
CA PHE A 112 14.26 10.47 -0.10
C PHE A 112 14.36 10.29 -1.60
N HIS A 113 15.19 11.15 -2.21
CA HIS A 113 15.19 11.47 -3.63
C HIS A 113 13.85 12.03 -4.13
N ASP A 114 13.91 12.92 -5.12
CA ASP A 114 12.69 13.38 -5.78
C ASP A 114 12.03 12.20 -6.50
N ALA A 115 10.69 12.15 -6.45
CA ALA A 115 9.94 11.21 -7.26
C ALA A 115 9.89 11.74 -8.69
N THR A 116 10.35 10.92 -9.63
CA THR A 116 10.46 11.25 -11.06
C THR A 116 9.94 10.09 -11.88
N THR A 117 9.69 10.31 -13.17
CA THR A 117 9.32 9.23 -14.09
C THR A 117 10.39 8.15 -14.22
N ARG A 118 11.64 8.40 -13.82
CA ARG A 118 12.75 7.45 -13.87
C ARG A 118 12.86 6.56 -12.64
N ASN A 119 12.38 7.00 -11.48
CA ASN A 119 12.40 6.21 -10.25
C ASN A 119 10.97 5.96 -9.73
N SER A 120 10.04 5.78 -10.67
CA SER A 120 8.63 5.49 -10.40
C SER A 120 7.92 6.58 -9.59
N CYS A 121 7.68 7.77 -10.12
CA CYS A 121 6.63 8.63 -9.55
C CYS A 121 5.24 7.98 -9.73
N LEU A 122 4.21 8.52 -9.07
CA LEU A 122 2.85 8.09 -9.37
C LEU A 122 2.47 8.46 -10.81
N TYR A 123 1.70 7.58 -11.44
CA TYR A 123 0.95 7.84 -12.66
C TYR A 123 -0.53 7.77 -12.34
N CYS A 124 -1.36 8.51 -13.08
CA CYS A 124 -2.80 8.44 -12.93
C CYS A 124 -3.56 8.67 -14.23
N VAL A 125 -4.84 8.32 -14.21
CA VAL A 125 -5.83 8.84 -15.16
C VAL A 125 -6.61 9.97 -14.48
N PRO A 126 -6.55 11.22 -14.99
CA PRO A 126 -7.32 12.33 -14.43
C PRO A 126 -8.83 12.03 -14.40
N ARG A 127 -9.53 12.45 -13.34
CA ARG A 127 -10.96 12.15 -13.14
C ARG A 127 -11.83 12.52 -14.35
N GLU A 128 -11.50 13.60 -15.07
CA GLU A 128 -12.28 14.06 -16.23
C GLU A 128 -12.20 13.09 -17.42
N CYS A 129 -11.23 12.18 -17.40
CA CYS A 129 -10.98 11.18 -18.43
C CYS A 129 -11.42 9.76 -18.00
N ASP A 130 -11.94 9.62 -16.78
CA ASP A 130 -12.33 8.36 -16.17
C ASP A 130 -13.86 8.30 -15.97
N PRO A 131 -14.59 7.53 -16.80
CA PRO A 131 -16.04 7.39 -16.69
C PRO A 131 -16.50 6.78 -15.37
N GLY A 132 -15.71 5.89 -14.75
CA GLY A 132 -16.08 5.17 -13.53
C GLY A 132 -15.79 5.93 -12.24
N TYR A 133 -15.17 7.13 -12.33
CA TYR A 133 -14.72 7.86 -11.15
C TYR A 133 -15.84 8.15 -10.13
N PHE A 134 -17.02 8.59 -10.60
CA PHE A 134 -18.19 8.87 -9.74
C PHE A 134 -19.30 7.83 -9.83
N GLU A 135 -19.35 7.07 -10.94
CA GLU A 135 -20.47 6.17 -11.21
C GLU A 135 -20.27 4.77 -10.62
N GLY A 136 -19.04 4.41 -10.25
CA GLY A 136 -18.70 3.02 -9.96
C GLY A 136 -18.06 2.35 -11.16
N ASP A 137 -17.40 1.23 -10.92
CA ASP A 137 -17.01 0.32 -11.98
C ASP A 137 -18.05 -0.81 -12.05
N ASP A 138 -18.10 -1.52 -13.17
CA ASP A 138 -19.04 -2.63 -13.37
C ASP A 138 -18.32 -3.94 -13.02
N ASP A 139 -18.75 -4.61 -11.96
CA ASP A 139 -18.09 -5.82 -11.43
C ASP A 139 -18.06 -6.97 -12.47
N ASP A 140 -19.05 -7.02 -13.37
CA ASP A 140 -19.13 -7.98 -14.47
C ASP A 140 -18.56 -7.41 -15.80
N GLY A 141 -18.05 -6.19 -15.77
CA GLY A 141 -17.66 -5.39 -16.93
C GLY A 141 -16.20 -5.51 -17.36
N ASP A 142 -15.80 -4.61 -18.25
CA ASP A 142 -14.38 -4.42 -18.60
C ASP A 142 -13.63 -3.76 -17.43
N ASP A 143 -12.39 -4.18 -17.20
CA ASP A 143 -11.48 -3.56 -16.20
C ASP A 143 -11.46 -2.01 -16.29
N PRO A 144 -11.46 -1.29 -15.15
CA PRO A 144 -11.52 0.18 -15.11
C PRO A 144 -10.46 0.86 -16.00
N MET A 145 -9.26 0.31 -16.09
CA MET A 145 -8.22 0.85 -16.96
C MET A 145 -8.56 0.70 -18.44
N ARG A 146 -9.14 -0.42 -18.87
CA ARG A 146 -9.61 -0.61 -20.26
C ARG A 146 -10.75 0.34 -20.60
N VAL A 147 -11.66 0.60 -19.67
CA VAL A 147 -12.76 1.57 -19.86
C VAL A 147 -12.18 2.98 -20.02
N ALA A 148 -11.30 3.39 -19.11
CA ALA A 148 -10.66 4.70 -19.11
C ALA A 148 -9.75 4.91 -20.33
N LEU A 149 -8.99 3.90 -20.76
CA LEU A 149 -8.04 3.95 -21.87
C LEU A 149 -8.52 3.19 -23.12
N SER A 150 -9.82 3.29 -23.41
CA SER A 150 -10.54 2.55 -24.47
C SER A 150 -10.13 2.87 -25.91
N SER A 151 -9.27 3.86 -26.15
CA SER A 151 -8.72 4.16 -27.48
C SER A 151 -7.28 4.67 -27.41
N LYS A 152 -6.55 4.60 -28.52
CA LYS A 152 -5.15 5.05 -28.61
C LYS A 152 -4.99 6.52 -28.20
N GLU A 153 -5.97 7.35 -28.54
CA GLU A 153 -5.98 8.77 -28.22
C GLU A 153 -6.04 8.99 -26.71
N LYS A 154 -6.78 8.15 -25.98
CA LYS A 154 -6.97 8.26 -24.53
C LYS A 154 -5.71 7.96 -23.72
N TYR A 155 -4.74 7.21 -24.27
CA TYR A 155 -3.44 7.01 -23.62
C TYR A 155 -2.70 8.33 -23.37
N GLN A 156 -3.00 9.40 -24.12
CA GLN A 156 -2.43 10.74 -23.88
C GLN A 156 -2.94 11.41 -22.60
N HIS A 157 -3.99 10.87 -21.97
CA HIS A 157 -4.51 11.39 -20.69
C HIS A 157 -3.73 10.86 -19.48
N VAL A 158 -2.95 9.79 -19.64
CA VAL A 158 -2.09 9.27 -18.57
C VAL A 158 -1.12 10.38 -18.13
N THR A 159 -1.17 10.72 -16.84
CA THR A 159 -0.41 11.82 -16.28
C THR A 159 0.57 11.31 -15.25
N ALA A 160 1.85 11.65 -15.41
CA ALA A 160 2.86 11.43 -14.38
C ALA A 160 2.83 12.55 -13.34
N LEU A 161 3.03 12.20 -12.08
CA LEU A 161 3.00 13.11 -10.92
C LEU A 161 4.36 13.14 -10.22
N PRO A 162 5.41 13.73 -10.86
CA PRO A 162 6.69 13.93 -10.19
C PRO A 162 6.54 14.94 -9.04
N VAL A 163 7.21 14.68 -7.93
CA VAL A 163 7.10 15.47 -6.71
C VAL A 163 8.41 15.41 -5.94
N LYS A 164 8.80 16.53 -5.32
CA LYS A 164 10.08 16.61 -4.62
C LYS A 164 10.04 15.86 -3.29
N ALA A 165 11.20 15.39 -2.85
CA ALA A 165 11.35 14.79 -1.53
C ALA A 165 10.82 15.75 -0.44
N GLY A 166 9.93 15.23 0.41
CA GLY A 166 9.27 15.97 1.47
C GLY A 166 8.12 16.87 1.01
N GLU A 167 7.72 16.86 -0.25
CA GLU A 167 6.41 17.35 -0.69
C GLU A 167 5.41 16.17 -0.74
N CYS A 168 4.16 16.39 -1.15
CA CYS A 168 3.18 15.30 -1.23
C CYS A 168 2.26 15.43 -2.46
N VAL A 169 1.77 14.28 -2.92
CA VAL A 169 0.61 14.17 -3.80
C VAL A 169 -0.58 13.78 -2.94
N LEU A 170 -1.70 14.50 -3.06
CA LEU A 170 -2.98 14.12 -2.48
C LEU A 170 -3.90 13.65 -3.60
N PHE A 171 -4.49 12.47 -3.45
CA PHE A 171 -5.47 11.94 -4.39
C PHE A 171 -6.63 11.28 -3.66
N THR A 172 -7.75 11.16 -4.34
CA THR A 172 -8.97 10.57 -3.78
C THR A 172 -8.91 9.06 -3.93
N HIS A 173 -9.66 8.35 -3.09
CA HIS A 173 -9.75 6.89 -3.15
C HIS A 173 -10.21 6.34 -4.51
N ARG A 174 -10.91 7.16 -5.32
CA ARG A 174 -11.35 6.79 -6.67
C ARG A 174 -10.35 7.12 -7.75
N LEU A 175 -9.25 7.83 -7.52
CA LEU A 175 -8.33 8.12 -8.61
C LEU A 175 -7.64 6.83 -9.07
N ILE A 176 -7.78 6.48 -10.36
CA ILE A 176 -6.98 5.40 -10.93
C ILE A 176 -5.53 5.84 -10.95
N HIS A 177 -4.66 5.12 -10.24
CA HIS A 177 -3.25 5.45 -10.10
C HIS A 177 -2.37 4.22 -9.90
N TRP A 178 -1.05 4.37 -10.13
CA TRP A 178 -0.06 3.30 -9.99
C TRP A 178 1.37 3.84 -9.87
N GLY A 179 2.29 2.97 -9.44
CA GLY A 179 3.73 3.16 -9.63
C GLY A 179 4.21 2.47 -10.91
N SER A 180 5.33 2.90 -11.48
CA SER A 180 5.93 2.26 -12.65
C SER A 180 7.12 1.39 -12.27
N VAL A 181 7.59 0.56 -13.21
CA VAL A 181 8.93 -0.02 -13.11
C VAL A 181 9.94 1.12 -13.08
N GLY A 182 10.90 1.07 -12.15
CA GLY A 182 12.00 2.02 -12.13
C GLY A 182 12.94 1.83 -13.33
N GLN A 183 13.46 2.93 -13.85
CA GLN A 183 14.44 2.99 -14.96
C GLN A 183 15.57 3.98 -14.62
N GLY A 184 16.04 3.91 -13.37
CA GLY A 184 16.91 4.88 -12.73
C GLY A 184 18.37 4.45 -12.69
N GLU A 185 19.19 5.22 -11.99
CA GLU A 185 20.61 4.91 -11.75
C GLU A 185 20.77 4.14 -10.42
N GLU A 186 21.86 3.39 -10.32
CA GLU A 186 22.22 2.65 -9.11
C GLU A 186 22.40 3.61 -7.93
N GLY A 187 21.81 3.26 -6.78
CA GLY A 187 21.97 4.06 -5.55
C GLY A 187 20.98 5.21 -5.36
N GLU A 188 19.97 5.35 -6.23
CA GLU A 188 18.88 6.32 -6.07
C GLU A 188 17.50 5.67 -5.80
N PRO A 189 17.35 4.84 -4.75
CA PRO A 189 16.05 4.26 -4.44
C PRO A 189 15.06 5.33 -4.00
N ARG A 190 13.84 5.27 -4.52
CA ARG A 190 12.73 6.10 -4.05
C ARG A 190 12.16 5.47 -2.80
N VAL A 191 12.34 6.15 -1.67
CA VAL A 191 11.65 5.78 -0.44
C VAL A 191 10.45 6.70 -0.26
N ASN A 192 9.29 6.13 0.02
CA ASN A 192 8.07 6.88 0.22
C ASN A 192 7.17 6.22 1.28
N PHE A 193 6.23 6.97 1.80
CA PHE A 193 5.09 6.42 2.54
C PHE A 193 3.79 7.00 1.99
N SER A 194 2.70 6.26 2.19
CA SER A 194 1.34 6.76 2.05
C SER A 194 0.64 6.79 3.40
N VAL A 195 -0.34 7.68 3.53
CA VAL A 195 -1.26 7.68 4.66
C VAL A 195 -2.67 8.08 4.23
N GLY A 196 -3.66 7.35 4.70
CA GLY A 196 -5.07 7.64 4.48
C GLY A 196 -5.62 8.76 5.40
N PHE A 197 -6.54 9.53 4.85
CA PHE A 197 -7.36 10.49 5.58
C PHE A 197 -8.81 10.30 5.20
N SER A 198 -9.68 10.13 6.19
CA SER A 198 -11.09 9.83 5.99
C SER A 198 -11.97 10.54 7.02
N ASP A 199 -13.28 10.53 6.80
CA ASP A 199 -14.28 10.82 7.82
C ASP A 199 -14.92 9.52 8.36
N ASP A 200 -16.19 9.54 8.72
CA ASP A 200 -16.94 8.36 9.14
C ASP A 200 -17.15 7.33 8.01
N PHE A 201 -16.76 7.66 6.77
CA PHE A 201 -16.65 6.69 5.68
C PHE A 201 -15.68 5.55 6.00
N GLU A 202 -14.54 5.88 6.60
CA GLU A 202 -13.58 4.88 7.09
C GLU A 202 -12.93 5.42 8.36
N PRO A 203 -13.42 5.03 9.55
CA PRO A 203 -12.97 5.62 10.79
C PRO A 203 -11.49 5.30 11.06
N PRO A 204 -10.82 6.11 11.91
CA PRO A 204 -9.45 5.83 12.30
C PRO A 204 -9.27 4.45 12.93
N TYR A 205 -8.24 3.72 12.51
CA TYR A 205 -7.97 2.36 12.99
C TYR A 205 -7.65 2.31 14.48
N LEU A 206 -7.00 3.35 15.02
CA LEU A 206 -6.76 3.50 16.45
C LEU A 206 -7.90 4.24 17.13
N LYS A 207 -8.41 3.65 18.22
CA LYS A 207 -9.38 4.31 19.12
C LYS A 207 -8.80 5.60 19.67
N ASP A 208 -9.69 6.55 19.99
CA ASP A 208 -9.36 7.86 20.55
C ASP A 208 -8.45 8.76 19.69
N SER A 209 -8.00 8.27 18.52
CA SER A 209 -7.16 9.01 17.56
C SER A 209 -5.97 9.71 18.21
N PRO A 210 -5.07 8.98 18.89
CA PRO A 210 -3.96 9.57 19.62
C PRO A 210 -3.02 10.30 18.67
N GLU A 211 -2.57 11.49 19.05
CA GLU A 211 -1.60 12.24 18.25
C GLU A 211 -0.26 11.48 18.11
N TYR A 212 0.12 10.73 19.14
CA TYR A 212 1.25 9.81 19.15
C TYR A 212 0.78 8.49 19.76
N PRO A 213 0.64 7.41 18.97
CA PRO A 213 0.35 6.10 19.53
C PRO A 213 1.52 5.62 20.40
N THR A 214 1.21 4.77 21.38
CA THR A 214 2.20 4.04 22.19
C THR A 214 3.07 3.13 21.34
N HIS A 215 4.20 2.66 21.88
CA HIS A 215 5.07 1.76 21.13
C HIS A 215 4.33 0.47 20.72
N GLU A 216 3.55 -0.07 21.65
CA GLU A 216 2.73 -1.26 21.47
C GLU A 216 1.68 -1.06 20.38
N GLU A 217 0.99 0.08 20.37
CA GLU A 217 0.02 0.43 19.33
C GLU A 217 0.67 0.56 17.95
N ARG A 218 1.87 1.15 17.86
CA ARG A 218 2.57 1.28 16.57
C ARG A 218 2.98 -0.08 16.01
N VAL A 219 3.50 -0.96 16.87
CA VAL A 219 3.90 -2.31 16.46
C VAL A 219 2.68 -3.11 16.00
N ALA A 220 1.59 -3.06 16.76
CA ALA A 220 0.34 -3.71 16.37
C ALA A 220 -0.26 -3.10 15.09
N LEU A 221 -0.19 -1.77 14.92
CA LEU A 221 -0.70 -1.11 13.72
C LEU A 221 0.04 -1.63 12.49
N VAL A 222 1.37 -1.60 12.48
CA VAL A 222 2.17 -2.12 11.36
C VAL A 222 1.86 -3.59 11.12
N ALA A 223 1.76 -4.41 12.17
CA ALA A 223 1.45 -5.82 12.02
C ALA A 223 0.07 -6.07 11.37
N GLY A 224 -0.96 -5.35 11.82
CA GLY A 224 -2.30 -5.43 11.23
C GLY A 224 -2.34 -4.93 9.78
N GLN A 225 -1.54 -3.91 9.43
CA GLN A 225 -1.41 -3.43 8.05
C GLN A 225 -0.78 -4.50 7.16
N LEU A 226 0.34 -5.10 7.58
CA LEU A 226 0.99 -6.15 6.78
C LEU A 226 0.10 -7.39 6.59
N ILE A 227 -0.76 -7.71 7.56
CA ILE A 227 -1.80 -8.73 7.40
C ILE A 227 -2.84 -8.28 6.37
N CYS A 228 -3.40 -7.08 6.50
CA CYS A 228 -4.44 -6.58 5.59
C CYS A 228 -3.98 -6.50 4.13
N TYR A 229 -2.69 -6.37 3.90
CA TYR A 229 -2.10 -6.24 2.58
C TYR A 229 -1.25 -7.47 2.21
N HIS A 230 -1.59 -8.66 2.72
CA HIS A 230 -0.79 -9.89 2.56
C HIS A 230 -0.53 -10.28 1.10
N GLU A 231 -1.48 -10.04 0.18
CA GLU A 231 -1.30 -10.29 -1.25
C GLU A 231 -0.12 -9.50 -1.84
N ARG A 232 0.21 -8.37 -1.21
CA ARG A 232 1.26 -7.42 -1.65
C ARG A 232 2.52 -7.55 -0.83
N PHE A 233 2.38 -7.95 0.43
CA PHE A 233 3.47 -8.24 1.36
C PHE A 233 3.44 -9.72 1.77
N PRO A 234 3.70 -10.64 0.83
CA PRO A 234 3.62 -12.06 1.11
C PRO A 234 4.54 -12.39 2.27
N SER A 235 3.97 -13.12 3.22
CA SER A 235 4.60 -13.51 4.46
C SER A 235 4.58 -15.02 4.57
N SER A 236 5.64 -15.62 5.12
CA SER A 236 5.59 -17.04 5.48
C SER A 236 4.51 -17.29 6.54
N ALA A 237 4.01 -18.53 6.66
CA ALA A 237 3.03 -18.89 7.69
C ALA A 237 3.49 -18.49 9.11
N LYS A 238 4.78 -18.69 9.39
CA LYS A 238 5.42 -18.29 10.64
C LYS A 238 5.44 -16.77 10.85
N ASP A 239 5.76 -16.00 9.80
CA ASP A 239 5.75 -14.54 9.88
C ASP A 239 4.32 -14.04 10.08
N LEU A 240 3.33 -14.61 9.37
CA LEU A 240 1.92 -14.26 9.51
C LEU A 240 1.40 -14.53 10.93
N SER A 241 1.67 -15.69 11.53
CA SER A 241 1.33 -15.99 12.94
C SER A 241 2.05 -15.02 13.91
N THR A 242 3.29 -14.62 13.60
CA THR A 242 4.02 -13.62 14.40
C THR A 242 3.36 -12.25 14.31
N LEU A 243 2.98 -11.79 13.11
CA LEU A 243 2.26 -10.54 12.91
C LEU A 243 0.92 -10.55 13.68
N LYS A 244 0.18 -11.66 13.63
CA LYS A 244 -1.09 -11.79 14.35
C LYS A 244 -0.91 -11.66 15.87
N LYS A 245 0.11 -12.32 16.42
CA LYS A 245 0.48 -12.21 17.85
C LYS A 245 0.85 -10.78 18.25
N LEU A 246 1.58 -10.07 17.40
CA LEU A 246 1.94 -8.66 17.62
C LEU A 246 0.69 -7.76 17.59
N PHE A 247 -0.24 -7.99 16.66
CA PHE A 247 -1.50 -7.26 16.60
C PHE A 247 -2.38 -7.53 17.82
N ASP A 248 -2.58 -8.81 18.18
CA ASP A 248 -3.43 -9.22 19.31
C ASP A 248 -2.94 -8.68 20.66
N ALA A 249 -1.64 -8.45 20.81
CA ALA A 249 -1.07 -7.86 22.04
C ALA A 249 -1.60 -6.46 22.35
N ALA A 250 -2.08 -5.71 21.34
CA ALA A 250 -2.65 -4.38 21.52
C ALA A 250 -3.99 -4.16 20.80
N LYS A 251 -4.67 -5.22 20.31
CA LYS A 251 -5.96 -5.10 19.57
C LYS A 251 -7.04 -4.31 20.31
N GLY A 252 -6.98 -4.29 21.64
CA GLY A 252 -7.87 -3.50 22.49
C GLY A 252 -7.86 -2.00 22.17
N SER A 253 -6.75 -1.47 21.66
CA SER A 253 -6.59 -0.07 21.24
C SER A 253 -7.17 0.25 19.86
N PHE A 254 -7.64 -0.74 19.10
CA PHE A 254 -8.10 -0.56 17.72
C PHE A 254 -9.61 -0.56 17.60
N ASP A 255 -10.12 0.16 16.60
CA ASP A 255 -11.54 0.18 16.24
C ASP A 255 -12.04 -1.25 15.94
N PRO A 256 -13.23 -1.65 16.43
CA PRO A 256 -13.75 -3.00 16.22
C PRO A 256 -13.82 -3.41 14.75
N ASN A 257 -14.13 -2.49 13.83
CA ASN A 257 -14.21 -2.79 12.40
C ASN A 257 -12.82 -3.11 11.84
N TYR A 258 -11.79 -2.38 12.29
CA TYR A 258 -10.41 -2.69 11.90
C TYR A 258 -9.92 -4.03 12.48
N VAL A 259 -10.27 -4.35 13.72
CA VAL A 259 -9.96 -5.67 14.32
C VAL A 259 -10.60 -6.80 13.53
N LYS A 260 -11.87 -6.63 13.13
CA LYS A 260 -12.58 -7.58 12.28
C LYS A 260 -11.90 -7.75 10.92
N LYS A 261 -11.53 -6.64 10.27
CA LYS A 261 -10.76 -6.63 9.02
C LYS A 261 -9.45 -7.42 9.14
N VAL A 262 -8.58 -7.06 10.09
CA VAL A 262 -7.30 -7.76 10.29
C VAL A 262 -7.50 -9.26 10.54
N THR A 263 -8.60 -9.65 11.20
CA THR A 263 -8.89 -11.06 11.47
C THR A 263 -9.37 -11.80 10.22
N LYS A 264 -10.24 -11.20 9.39
CA LYS A 264 -10.66 -11.73 8.09
C LYS A 264 -9.45 -11.94 7.18
N GLU A 265 -8.62 -10.91 7.03
CA GLU A 265 -7.43 -10.94 6.17
C GLU A 265 -6.37 -11.94 6.68
N PHE A 266 -6.18 -12.05 8.00
CA PHE A 266 -5.31 -13.09 8.57
C PHE A 266 -5.78 -14.50 8.18
N ALA A 267 -7.08 -14.76 8.30
CA ALA A 267 -7.62 -16.07 7.97
C ALA A 267 -7.47 -16.34 6.46
N SER A 268 -7.80 -15.37 5.60
CA SER A 268 -7.60 -15.45 4.15
C SER A 268 -6.15 -15.79 3.80
N ALA A 269 -5.21 -14.99 4.30
CA ALA A 269 -3.77 -15.19 4.11
C ALA A 269 -3.29 -16.57 4.59
N ALA A 270 -3.79 -17.04 5.74
CA ALA A 270 -3.40 -18.33 6.30
C ALA A 270 -3.89 -19.51 5.44
N PHE A 271 -5.05 -19.40 4.79
CA PHE A 271 -5.53 -20.43 3.86
C PHE A 271 -4.80 -20.41 2.51
N GLU A 272 -4.35 -19.25 2.05
CA GLU A 272 -3.58 -19.12 0.81
C GLU A 272 -2.15 -19.63 0.92
N VAL A 273 -1.54 -19.48 2.10
CA VAL A 273 -0.24 -20.08 2.42
C VAL A 273 -0.45 -21.59 2.64
N GLU A 274 -0.75 -22.33 1.56
CA GLU A 274 -0.72 -23.80 1.56
C GLU A 274 0.69 -24.24 2.00
N SER A 275 0.85 -24.64 3.26
CA SER A 275 2.08 -25.22 3.77
C SER A 275 1.78 -26.35 4.75
N ASP A 276 2.67 -27.34 4.80
CA ASP A 276 2.63 -28.52 5.68
C ASP A 276 2.75 -28.19 7.19
N GLU A 277 2.56 -26.92 7.60
CA GLU A 277 2.67 -26.46 9.00
C GLU A 277 1.27 -26.15 9.57
N ASP A 278 0.77 -27.06 10.41
CA ASP A 278 -0.56 -27.03 11.04
C ASP A 278 -0.82 -25.77 11.90
N ASP A 279 0.22 -25.14 12.47
CA ASP A 279 0.08 -24.10 13.51
C ASP A 279 -0.63 -22.81 13.03
N ALA A 280 -0.36 -22.35 11.80
CA ALA A 280 -1.00 -21.13 11.28
C ALA A 280 -2.45 -21.37 10.85
N ILE A 281 -2.75 -22.58 10.38
CA ILE A 281 -4.11 -23.02 10.03
C ILE A 281 -4.94 -23.18 11.29
N ASP A 282 -4.38 -23.75 12.36
CA ASP A 282 -5.04 -23.84 13.67
C ASP A 282 -5.31 -22.45 14.26
N ASP A 283 -4.33 -21.53 14.23
CA ASP A 283 -4.53 -20.12 14.64
C ASP A 283 -5.65 -19.45 13.80
N ALA A 284 -5.74 -19.75 12.49
CA ALA A 284 -6.77 -19.21 11.60
C ALA A 284 -8.16 -19.80 11.86
N LEU A 285 -8.24 -21.11 12.11
CA LEU A 285 -9.48 -21.79 12.51
C LEU A 285 -9.99 -21.26 13.84
N ASP A 286 -9.12 -21.08 14.83
CA ASP A 286 -9.47 -20.48 16.12
C ASP A 286 -9.95 -19.03 15.94
N ALA A 287 -9.25 -18.23 15.12
CA ALA A 287 -9.66 -16.86 14.81
C ALA A 287 -11.03 -16.81 14.10
N MET A 288 -11.31 -17.75 13.20
CA MET A 288 -12.63 -17.88 12.58
C MET A 288 -13.69 -18.27 13.60
N ILE A 289 -13.42 -19.26 14.46
CA ILE A 289 -14.33 -19.74 15.51
C ILE A 289 -14.70 -18.61 16.49
N GLU A 290 -13.73 -17.79 16.89
CA GLU A 290 -13.97 -16.65 17.79
C GLU A 290 -14.89 -15.58 17.18
N ASN A 291 -15.00 -15.51 15.85
CA ASN A 291 -15.75 -14.47 15.14
C ASN A 291 -16.89 -15.04 14.25
N VAL A 292 -17.31 -16.30 14.45
CA VAL A 292 -18.34 -16.98 13.63
C VAL A 292 -19.64 -16.18 13.48
N ASP A 293 -20.03 -15.43 14.51
CA ASP A 293 -21.28 -14.66 14.49
C ASP A 293 -21.18 -13.33 13.68
N ASP A 294 -19.98 -12.93 13.25
CA ASP A 294 -19.71 -11.65 12.58
C ASP A 294 -19.26 -11.80 11.11
N PHE A 295 -19.03 -12.99 10.57
CA PHE A 295 -18.55 -13.16 9.19
C PHE A 295 -19.62 -12.92 8.10
N ASP A 296 -20.90 -12.84 8.47
CA ASP A 296 -22.00 -12.57 7.53
C ASP A 296 -22.19 -11.05 7.31
N ASP A 297 -22.06 -10.63 6.04
CA ASP A 297 -22.80 -9.56 5.34
C ASP A 297 -22.29 -8.10 5.21
N ASP A 298 -21.26 -7.59 5.90
CA ASP A 298 -20.99 -6.11 5.86
C ASP A 298 -19.62 -5.63 5.34
N PHE A 299 -18.71 -6.51 4.91
CA PHE A 299 -17.33 -6.10 4.54
C PHE A 299 -16.82 -6.71 3.23
N ASP A 300 -17.72 -6.95 2.27
CA ASP A 300 -17.32 -7.20 0.87
C ASP A 300 -17.18 -5.88 0.08
N SER A 301 -17.45 -4.73 0.70
CA SER A 301 -17.43 -3.41 0.06
C SER A 301 -16.09 -2.64 0.15
N PHE A 302 -15.07 -3.24 0.77
CA PHE A 302 -13.72 -2.68 0.90
C PHE A 302 -12.69 -3.69 0.37
N GLU A 303 -12.84 -4.11 -0.89
CA GLU A 303 -11.70 -4.67 -1.64
C GLU A 303 -10.64 -3.57 -1.76
N ASP A 304 -9.66 -3.62 -0.87
CA ASP A 304 -8.44 -2.81 -0.97
C ASP A 304 -7.55 -3.42 -2.05
N GLY A 305 -7.94 -3.19 -3.31
CA GLY A 305 -7.19 -3.63 -4.47
C GLY A 305 -7.70 -4.93 -5.07
N VAL A 306 -7.54 -5.00 -6.39
CA VAL A 306 -7.89 -6.14 -7.23
C VAL A 306 -7.11 -7.38 -6.75
N PRO A 307 -7.75 -8.56 -6.64
CA PRO A 307 -7.09 -9.82 -6.32
C PRO A 307 -5.84 -9.98 -7.18
N GLY A 308 -4.70 -10.18 -6.52
CA GLY A 308 -3.41 -10.56 -7.08
C GLY A 308 -3.23 -10.25 -8.57
N ASP A 309 -2.64 -9.09 -8.89
CA ASP A 309 -1.97 -9.03 -10.19
C ASP A 309 -0.92 -10.16 -10.23
N GLU A 310 -0.72 -10.75 -11.40
CA GLU A 310 0.15 -11.91 -11.63
C GLU A 310 1.65 -11.63 -11.31
N PHE A 311 1.94 -10.55 -10.58
CA PHE A 311 3.25 -9.95 -10.35
C PHE A 311 3.66 -9.84 -8.88
N GLY A 312 2.96 -10.51 -7.96
CA GLY A 312 3.41 -10.72 -6.58
C GLY A 312 4.90 -11.08 -6.50
N ARG A 313 5.61 -10.40 -5.58
CA ARG A 313 7.06 -10.50 -5.37
C ARG A 313 7.48 -11.97 -5.26
N ALA A 314 8.25 -12.46 -6.25
CA ALA A 314 8.81 -13.79 -6.18
C ALA A 314 9.75 -13.88 -4.95
N GLU A 315 9.58 -14.94 -4.17
CA GLU A 315 10.51 -15.26 -3.09
C GLU A 315 11.94 -15.27 -3.62
N ALA A 316 12.87 -14.77 -2.81
CA ALA A 316 14.28 -14.82 -3.11
C ALA A 316 14.69 -16.30 -3.24
N SER A 317 14.85 -16.77 -4.47
CA SER A 317 15.31 -18.13 -4.74
C SER A 317 16.67 -18.31 -4.07
N GLN A 318 16.73 -19.20 -3.08
CA GLN A 318 17.97 -19.71 -2.53
C GLN A 318 18.73 -20.38 -3.69
N SER A 319 19.90 -19.86 -4.01
CA SER A 319 20.81 -20.48 -4.96
C SER A 319 21.48 -21.67 -4.28
N ASP A 320 20.95 -22.86 -4.50
CA ASP A 320 21.69 -24.10 -4.26
C ASP A 320 22.66 -24.30 -5.42
N ASP A 321 23.91 -23.88 -5.19
CA ASP A 321 25.06 -24.29 -5.98
C ASP A 321 25.29 -25.80 -5.75
N ASP A 322 24.77 -26.63 -6.64
CA ASP A 322 25.27 -27.99 -6.84
C ASP A 322 25.98 -28.09 -8.20
N ASP A 323 27.30 -28.03 -8.09
CA ASP A 323 28.30 -28.45 -9.07
C ASP A 323 28.05 -29.92 -9.46
N ASP A 324 27.72 -30.17 -10.73
CA ASP A 324 28.06 -31.43 -11.35
C ASP A 324 28.26 -31.27 -12.85
N GLY A 325 29.54 -31.27 -13.23
CA GLY A 325 29.98 -31.16 -14.60
C GLY A 325 29.48 -32.29 -15.50
N LYS A 326 29.24 -31.93 -16.77
CA LYS A 326 29.47 -32.82 -17.91
C LYS A 326 29.71 -32.03 -19.18
N ASP A 327 30.91 -32.24 -19.71
CA ASP A 327 31.33 -32.01 -21.08
C ASP A 327 30.19 -32.21 -22.10
N THR A 328 30.01 -31.25 -23.00
CA THR A 328 29.98 -31.56 -24.44
C THR A 328 30.43 -30.37 -25.28
N VAL A 329 31.57 -30.58 -25.93
CA VAL A 329 32.08 -29.85 -27.08
C VAL A 329 31.11 -30.01 -28.27
N ALA A 330 30.71 -28.91 -28.93
CA ALA A 330 30.93 -28.71 -30.38
C ALA A 330 30.22 -27.49 -31.02
N LYS A 331 31.05 -26.72 -31.76
CA LYS A 331 30.81 -26.07 -33.06
C LYS A 331 29.84 -24.88 -33.19
N ARG A 332 30.49 -23.71 -33.24
CA ARG A 332 30.39 -22.67 -34.29
C ARG A 332 29.39 -22.93 -35.42
N ARG A 333 28.52 -21.94 -35.67
CA ARG A 333 28.37 -21.35 -37.01
C ARG A 333 27.85 -19.91 -36.94
N ARG A 334 28.69 -18.98 -37.43
CA ARG A 334 28.31 -17.67 -37.97
C ARG A 334 27.70 -17.88 -39.36
N GLU A 335 26.81 -16.98 -39.73
CA GLU A 335 26.42 -16.47 -41.07
C GLU A 335 24.94 -16.05 -40.94
N SER A 336 24.48 -14.86 -41.31
CA SER A 336 25.03 -13.72 -42.07
C SER A 336 24.15 -12.50 -41.80
#